data_AF-A0A838R277-F1
#
_entry.id   AF-A0A838R277-F1
#
_cell.length_a   1.000
_cell.length_b   1.000
_cell.length_c   1.000
_cell.angle_alpha   90.00
_cell.angle_beta   90.00
_cell.angle_gamma   90.00
#
_symmetry.space_group_name_H-M   'P 1'
#
loop_
_entity.id
_entity.type
_entity.pdbx_description
1 polymer ?
#
loop_
_entity_poly.entity_id
_entity_poly.type
_entity_poly.pdbx_seq_one_letter_code
_entity_poly.pdbx_strand_id
1 'polypeptide(L)' 'MSIEIPADLQPFVAEQLQLGGYKSEQQLVTEALQLLRSEREESLEGVRQGLADAAAGRTQPLAEAFADLRREFNLTDPA' A
#
# COMPACT_ATOMS: atom_id res chain seq x y z
N MET A 1 13.18 14.70 -19.95
CA MET A 1 12.36 13.49 -20.15
C MET A 1 10.93 13.96 -20.32
N SER A 2 10.27 13.59 -21.41
CA SER A 2 8.86 13.93 -21.64
C SER A 2 8.04 12.68 -21.40
N ILE A 3 7.03 12.77 -20.55
CA ILE A 3 6.07 11.70 -20.28
C ILE A 3 4.72 12.27 -20.72
N GLU A 4 4.07 11.60 -21.66
CA GLU A 4 2.73 11.99 -22.10
C GLU A 4 1.71 11.30 -21.21
N ILE A 5 0.86 12.09 -20.57
CA ILE A 5 -0.24 11.58 -19.75
C ILE A 5 -1.43 11.29 -20.68
N PRO A 6 -1.92 10.04 -20.71
CA PRO A 6 -3.11 9.65 -21.46
C PRO A 6 -4.31 10.58 -21.22
N ALA A 7 -5.09 10.84 -22.26
CA ALA A 7 -6.19 11.81 -22.22
C ALA A 7 -7.28 11.45 -21.19
N ASP A 8 -7.48 10.17 -20.93
CA ASP A 8 -8.41 9.64 -19.93
C ASP A 8 -7.96 9.91 -18.49
N LEU A 9 -6.67 10.13 -18.26
CA LEU A 9 -6.10 10.45 -16.94
C LEU A 9 -5.98 11.96 -16.69
N GLN A 10 -6.16 12.79 -17.71
CA GLN A 10 -6.10 14.26 -17.59
C GLN A 10 -7.10 14.83 -16.57
N PRO A 11 -8.38 14.37 -16.49
CA PRO A 11 -9.32 14.84 -15.48
C PRO A 11 -8.83 14.56 -14.05
N PHE A 12 -8.26 13.38 -13.83
CA PHE A 12 -7.70 12.99 -12.53
C PHE A 12 -6.51 13.87 -12.15
N VAL A 13 -5.59 14.11 -13.07
CA VAL A 13 -4.44 15.00 -12.84
C VAL A 13 -4.89 16.43 -12.50
N ALA A 14 -5.88 16.96 -13.23
CA ALA A 14 -6.42 18.28 -12.97
C ALA A 14 -7.06 18.38 -11.58
N GLU A 15 -7.81 17.37 -11.16
CA GLU A 15 -8.39 17.29 -9.81
C GLU A 15 -7.30 17.30 -8.72
N GLN A 16 -6.27 16.49 -8.87
CA GLN A 16 -5.17 16.42 -7.90
C GLN A 16 -4.41 17.76 -7.74
N LEU A 17 -4.27 18.51 -8.84
CA LEU A 17 -3.68 19.86 -8.80
C LEU A 17 -4.60 20.88 -8.13
N GLN A 18 -5.92 20.80 -8.38
CA GLN A 18 -6.90 21.69 -7.76
C GLN A 18 -7.03 21.48 -6.25
N LEU A 19 -6.89 20.23 -5.78
CA LEU A 19 -6.84 19.90 -4.36
C LEU A 19 -5.61 20.48 -3.65
N GLY A 20 -4.67 21.08 -4.39
CA GLY A 20 -3.50 21.77 -3.84
C GLY A 20 -2.41 20.82 -3.33
N GLY A 21 -2.57 19.51 -3.54
CA GLY A 21 -1.58 18.51 -3.16
C GLY A 21 -0.30 18.56 -4.00
N TYR A 22 -0.39 19.10 -5.21
CA TYR A 22 0.73 19.16 -6.14
C TYR A 22 0.82 20.52 -6.83
N LYS A 23 2.04 21.03 -7.02
CA LYS A 23 2.33 22.33 -7.66
C LYS A 23 2.44 22.24 -9.18
N SER A 24 2.59 21.04 -9.72
CA SER A 24 2.72 20.78 -11.16
C SER A 24 2.46 19.30 -11.47
N GLU A 25 2.11 19.02 -12.72
CA GLU A 25 2.00 17.65 -13.24
C GLU A 25 3.31 16.86 -13.05
N GLN A 26 4.46 17.52 -13.25
CA GLN A 26 5.76 16.90 -13.06
C GLN A 26 5.98 16.46 -11.60
N GLN A 27 5.56 17.27 -10.62
CA GLN A 27 5.63 16.90 -9.22
C GLN A 27 4.75 15.68 -8.95
N LEU A 28 3.50 15.70 -9.44
CA LEU A 28 2.56 14.59 -9.29
C LEU A 28 3.14 13.29 -9.85
N VAL A 29 3.68 13.31 -11.08
CA VAL A 29 4.27 12.11 -11.70
C VAL A 29 5.49 11.62 -10.92
N THR A 30 6.33 12.53 -10.43
CA THR A 30 7.52 12.16 -9.64
C THR A 30 7.11 11.47 -8.35
N GLU A 31 6.16 12.04 -7.62
CA GLU A 31 5.68 11.46 -6.35
C GLU A 31 4.93 10.15 -6.58
N ALA A 32 4.12 10.03 -7.64
CA ALA A 32 3.46 8.79 -8.02
C ALA A 32 4.48 7.67 -8.32
N LEU A 33 5.58 7.97 -9.01
CA LEU A 33 6.64 7.00 -9.29
C LEU A 33 7.42 6.61 -8.02
N GLN A 34 7.61 7.55 -7.10
CA GLN A 34 8.22 7.26 -5.79
C GLN A 34 7.32 6.36 -4.94
N LEU A 35 6.02 6.64 -4.91
CA LEU A 35 5.04 5.80 -4.23
C LEU A 35 5.05 4.38 -4.82
N LEU A 36 4.94 4.25 -6.14
CA LEU A 36 4.98 2.95 -6.82
C LEU A 36 6.25 2.16 -6.50
N ARG A 37 7.39 2.84 -6.45
CA ARG A 37 8.66 2.22 -6.06
C ARG A 37 8.62 1.74 -4.61
N SER A 38 8.16 2.58 -3.69
CA SER A 38 8.09 2.25 -2.26
C SER A 38 7.15 1.07 -2.01
N GLU A 39 5.94 1.10 -2.56
CA GLU A 39 4.95 0.02 -2.42
C GLU A 39 5.47 -1.32 -2.97
N ARG A 40 6.21 -1.28 -4.08
CA ARG A 40 6.85 -2.46 -4.64
C ARG A 40 7.93 -3.01 -3.73
N GLU A 41 8.78 -2.14 -3.18
CA GLU A 41 9.85 -2.54 -2.26
C GLU A 41 9.26 -3.12 -0.96
N GLU A 42 8.25 -2.47 -0.39
CA GLU A 42 7.53 -2.94 0.81
C GLU A 42 6.83 -4.27 0.58
N SER A 43 6.09 -4.42 -0.54
CA SER A 43 5.40 -5.67 -0.87
C SER A 43 6.37 -6.84 -1.01
N LEU A 44 7.51 -6.61 -1.70
CA LEU A 44 8.53 -7.64 -1.85
C LEU A 44 9.15 -8.01 -0.51
N GLU A 45 9.37 -7.02 0.37
CA GLU A 45 9.93 -7.29 1.69
C GLU A 45 8.96 -8.05 2.58
N GLY A 46 7.68 -7.68 2.60
CA GLY A 46 6.65 -8.42 3.32
C GLY A 46 6.57 -9.89 2.90
N VAL A 47 6.67 -10.17 1.59
CA VAL A 47 6.71 -11.55 1.09
C VAL A 47 7.97 -12.28 1.55
N ARG A 48 9.16 -11.65 1.46
CA ARG A 48 10.41 -12.27 1.91
C ARG A 48 10.37 -12.58 3.40
N GLN A 49 9.90 -11.63 4.20
CA GLN A 49 9.77 -11.80 5.64
C GLN A 49 8.81 -12.95 5.97
N GLY A 50 7.63 -12.99 5.34
CA GLY A 50 6.66 -14.06 5.55
C GLY A 50 7.21 -15.45 5.20
N LEU A 51 7.98 -15.56 4.10
CA LEU A 51 8.66 -16.81 3.75
C LEU A 51 9.75 -17.20 4.77
N ALA A 52 10.52 -16.24 5.26
CA ALA A 52 11.54 -16.47 6.27
C ALA A 52 10.92 -16.88 7.63
N ASP A 53 9.80 -16.29 8.00
CA ASP A 53 9.05 -16.64 9.21
C ASP A 53 8.47 -18.05 9.12
N ALA A 54 7.87 -18.41 7.97
CA ALA A 54 7.39 -19.77 7.71
C ALA A 54 8.52 -20.81 7.80
N ALA A 55 9.67 -20.54 7.18
CA ALA A 55 10.82 -21.44 7.22
C ALA A 55 11.40 -21.62 8.64
N ALA A 56 11.29 -20.59 9.48
CA ALA A 56 11.75 -20.61 10.86
C ALA A 56 10.68 -21.06 11.87
N GLY A 57 9.48 -21.43 11.42
CA GLY A 57 8.36 -21.79 12.29
C GLY A 57 7.79 -20.64 13.11
N ARG A 58 8.07 -19.38 12.74
CA ARG A 58 7.52 -18.15 13.38
C ARG A 58 6.14 -17.80 12.81
N THR A 59 5.29 -18.80 12.68
CA THR A 59 3.92 -18.65 12.20
C THR A 59 2.95 -19.08 13.28
N GLN A 60 1.76 -18.50 13.30
CA GLN A 60 0.69 -18.89 14.20
C GLN A 60 -0.50 -19.47 13.44
N PRO A 61 -1.27 -20.41 14.03
CA PRO A 61 -2.52 -20.86 13.48
C PRO A 61 -3.51 -19.70 13.28
N LEU A 62 -4.26 -19.74 12.18
CA LEU A 62 -5.19 -18.67 11.81
C LEU A 62 -6.23 -18.39 12.90
N ALA A 63 -6.78 -19.44 13.52
CA ALA A 63 -7.77 -19.31 14.58
C ALA A 63 -7.23 -18.56 15.81
N GLU A 64 -5.98 -18.82 16.18
CA GLU A 64 -5.29 -18.14 17.30
C GLU A 64 -5.04 -16.67 16.97
N ALA A 65 -4.57 -16.38 15.75
CA ALA A 65 -4.36 -15.01 15.27
C ALA A 65 -5.64 -14.17 15.34
N PHE A 66 -6.78 -14.71 14.89
CA PHE A 66 -8.07 -14.02 14.96
C PHE A 66 -8.56 -13.83 16.40
N ALA A 67 -8.35 -14.82 17.28
CA ALA A 67 -8.70 -14.70 18.68
C ALA A 67 -7.90 -13.58 19.38
N ASP A 68 -6.62 -13.45 19.05
CA ASP A 68 -5.76 -12.39 19.57
C ASP A 68 -6.18 -11.01 19.08
N LEU A 69 -6.46 -10.86 17.77
CA LEU A 69 -6.96 -9.60 17.20
C LEU A 69 -8.29 -9.18 17.84
N ARG A 70 -9.23 -10.13 18.05
CA ARG A 70 -10.50 -9.80 18.71
C ARG A 70 -10.30 -9.31 20.13
N ARG A 71 -9.38 -9.94 20.87
CA ARG A 71 -9.02 -9.52 22.23
C ARG A 71 -8.39 -8.14 22.25
N GLU A 72 -7.49 -7.84 21.32
CA GLU A 72 -6.80 -6.55 21.22
C GLU A 72 -7.77 -5.41 20.87
N PHE A 73 -8.70 -5.66 19.94
CA PHE A 73 -9.65 -4.66 19.45
C PHE A 73 -11.02 -4.68 20.15
N ASN A 74 -11.18 -5.45 21.24
CA ASN A 74 -12.46 -5.63 21.96
C ASN A 74 -13.65 -6.00 21.06
N LEU A 75 -13.42 -6.89 20.09
CA LEU A 75 -14.44 -7.38 19.18
C LEU A 75 -15.11 -8.63 19.76
N THR A 76 -16.44 -8.66 19.73
CA THR A 76 -17.21 -9.86 20.12
C THR A 76 -17.05 -10.96 19.07
N ASP A 77 -17.03 -12.22 19.50
CA ASP A 77 -16.99 -13.35 18.56
C ASP A 77 -18.24 -13.37 17.67
N PRO A 78 -18.10 -13.66 16.37
CA PRO A 78 -19.24 -13.92 15.52
C PRO A 78 -19.98 -15.16 16.03
N ALA A 79 -21.30 -15.04 16.18
CA ALA A 79 -22.20 -16.12 16.59
C ALA A 79 -22.17 -17.32 15.65
#